data_AF-A0A7K9FJQ1-F1
#
_entry.id   AF-A0A7K9FJQ1-F1
#
_cell.length_a   1.000
_cell.length_b   1.000
_cell.length_c   1.000
_cell.angle_alpha   90.00
_cell.angle_beta   90.00
_cell.angle_gamma   90.00
#
_symmetry.space_group_name_H-M   'P 1'
#
loop_
_entity.id
_entity.type
_entity.pdbx_description
1 polymer ?
#
loop_
_entity_poly.entity_id
_entity_poly.type
_entity_poly.pdbx_seq_one_letter_code
_entity_poly.pdbx_strand_id
1 'polypeptide(L)'
;MSVILSASVVRVRDGLPLSASTDYEQSTGMQECRKYFKMLSKKLSQLPDRCTLKTGHYNINFISSLGVSYMMLCTENYPSVLAFCFLDELQKEFITTYNMMKTNTAVRPYCFIEFDNFIQRTKQRYNNTRSLSTKMNLADMQTEIKLRPPYQISVSELGSANGFSHLSVAEYKGTGKISAAPHQRLEPVTLPGIVSFVLSLLCGALNLIRGFHAIESLLQ
;
A
#
# COMPACT_ATOMS: atom_id res chain seq x y z
N MET A 1 12.67 -16.53 7.98
CA MET A 1 11.75 -16.98 9.06
C MET A 1 10.35 -16.45 8.78
N SER A 2 9.33 -17.21 9.18
CA SER A 2 7.92 -16.86 9.41
C SER A 2 7.59 -15.57 10.16
N VAL A 3 7.56 -14.37 9.56
CA VAL A 3 7.29 -13.14 10.36
C VAL A 3 6.34 -12.12 9.73
N ILE A 4 5.53 -11.50 10.57
CA ILE A 4 4.84 -10.23 10.32
C ILE A 4 5.85 -9.10 10.55
N LEU A 5 6.00 -8.23 9.56
CA LEU A 5 6.96 -7.14 9.55
C LEU A 5 6.31 -5.86 10.05
N SER A 6 5.17 -5.48 9.47
CA SER A 6 4.43 -4.26 9.82
C SER A 6 2.93 -4.40 9.59
N ALA A 7 2.16 -3.48 10.17
CA ALA A 7 0.73 -3.38 9.93
C ALA A 7 0.26 -1.92 9.91
N SER A 8 -0.86 -1.66 9.25
CA SER A 8 -1.44 -0.34 9.07
C SER A 8 -2.96 -0.41 9.07
N VAL A 9 -3.59 0.62 9.62
CA VAL A 9 -5.03 0.85 9.59
C VAL A 9 -5.27 2.10 8.76
N VAL A 10 -6.11 1.99 7.75
CA VAL A 10 -6.27 3.01 6.71
C VAL A 10 -7.74 3.19 6.39
N ARG A 11 -8.18 4.43 6.14
CA ARG A 11 -9.54 4.68 5.68
C ARG A 11 -9.68 4.35 4.18
N VAL A 12 -10.70 3.58 3.84
CA VAL A 12 -10.91 3.01 2.49
C VAL A 12 -11.19 4.09 1.44
N ARG A 13 -11.97 5.13 1.80
CA ARG A 13 -12.46 6.15 0.86
C ARG A 13 -11.32 6.94 0.19
N ASP A 14 -10.31 7.31 0.96
CA ASP A 14 -9.27 8.26 0.55
C ASP A 14 -7.85 7.77 0.83
N GLY A 15 -7.69 6.57 1.41
CA GLY A 15 -6.40 6.03 1.77
C GLY A 15 -5.73 6.76 2.93
N LEU A 16 -6.49 7.53 3.74
CA LEU A 16 -5.95 8.26 4.89
C LEU A 16 -5.40 7.27 5.92
N PRO A 17 -4.11 7.32 6.28
CA PRO A 17 -3.58 6.45 7.32
C PRO A 17 -4.14 6.87 8.68
N LEU A 18 -4.72 5.91 9.41
CA LEU A 18 -5.36 6.11 10.70
C LEU A 18 -4.40 5.74 11.84
N SER A 19 -3.67 4.63 11.68
CA SER A 19 -2.62 4.16 12.57
C SER A 19 -1.69 3.21 11.83
N ALA A 20 -0.45 3.03 12.28
CA ALA A 20 0.48 2.05 11.71
C ALA A 20 1.56 1.67 12.72
N SER A 21 2.19 0.51 12.53
CA SER A 21 3.31 0.09 13.37
C SER A 21 4.58 0.90 13.09
N THR A 22 5.23 1.38 14.15
CA THR A 22 6.53 2.05 14.08
C THR A 22 7.68 1.05 14.11
N ASP A 23 7.96 0.44 12.95
CA ASP A 23 9.12 -0.47 12.79
C ASP A 23 10.29 0.23 12.08
N TYR A 24 11.45 0.25 12.73
CA TYR A 24 12.69 0.91 12.28
C TYR A 24 13.55 0.06 11.33
N GLU A 25 13.04 -1.04 10.78
CA GLU A 25 13.80 -1.82 9.80
C GLU A 25 13.71 -1.19 8.41
N GLN A 26 14.88 -0.81 7.89
CA GLN A 26 15.03 -0.02 6.68
C GLN A 26 15.79 -0.82 5.61
N SER A 27 15.27 -2.01 5.26
CA SER A 27 15.79 -2.78 4.12
C SER A 27 15.20 -2.24 2.81
N THR A 28 15.95 -2.37 1.70
CA THR A 28 15.53 -1.90 0.38
C THR A 28 14.17 -2.49 -0.05
N GLY A 29 13.94 -3.78 0.23
CA GLY A 29 12.66 -4.44 -0.07
C GLY A 29 11.48 -3.91 0.75
N MET A 30 11.70 -3.45 1.99
CA MET A 30 10.64 -2.80 2.78
C MET A 30 10.26 -1.44 2.22
N GLN A 31 11.18 -0.71 1.58
CA GLN A 31 10.86 0.56 0.91
C GLN A 31 9.93 0.34 -0.28
N GLU A 32 10.13 -0.72 -1.05
CA GLU A 32 9.22 -1.11 -2.14
C GLU A 32 7.85 -1.51 -1.59
N CYS A 33 7.82 -2.32 -0.52
CA CYS A 33 6.57 -2.67 0.15
C CYS A 33 5.80 -1.43 0.63
N ARG A 34 6.49 -0.42 1.18
CA ARG A 34 5.86 0.86 1.57
C ARG A 34 5.23 1.60 0.37
N LYS A 35 5.85 1.54 -0.81
CA LYS A 35 5.26 2.08 -2.04
C LYS A 35 3.99 1.31 -2.40
N TYR A 36 4.02 -0.01 -2.37
CA TYR A 36 2.84 -0.86 -2.63
C TYR A 36 1.71 -0.58 -1.64
N PHE A 37 2.01 -0.42 -0.34
CA PHE A 37 1.02 0.00 0.67
C PHE A 37 0.31 1.31 0.31
N LYS A 38 1.09 2.32 -0.09
CA LYS A 38 0.55 3.65 -0.45
C LYS A 38 -0.27 3.62 -1.74
N MET A 39 0.08 2.75 -2.68
CA MET A 39 -0.69 2.60 -3.91
C MET A 39 -1.98 1.82 -3.63
N LEU A 40 -1.91 0.75 -2.84
CA LEU A 40 -3.07 -0.02 -2.40
C LEU A 40 -4.04 0.86 -1.63
N SER A 41 -3.56 1.68 -0.69
CA SER A 41 -4.42 2.55 0.14
C SER A 41 -5.32 3.47 -0.69
N LYS A 42 -4.87 3.91 -1.86
CA LYS A 42 -5.64 4.75 -2.80
C LYS A 42 -6.65 3.97 -3.63
N LYS A 43 -6.49 2.65 -3.75
CA LYS A 43 -7.33 1.76 -4.56
C LYS A 43 -8.25 0.86 -3.72
N LEU A 44 -8.19 0.94 -2.39
CA LEU A 44 -8.98 0.11 -1.48
C LEU A 44 -10.48 0.14 -1.77
N SER A 45 -11.04 1.28 -2.19
CA SER A 45 -12.46 1.41 -2.52
C SER A 45 -12.91 0.62 -3.75
N GLN A 46 -11.96 0.18 -4.58
CA GLN A 46 -12.20 -0.58 -5.81
C GLN A 46 -11.91 -2.07 -5.65
N LEU A 47 -11.38 -2.47 -4.48
CA LEU A 47 -10.93 -3.83 -4.20
C LEU A 47 -11.93 -4.55 -3.28
N PRO A 48 -11.98 -5.90 -3.35
CA PRO A 48 -12.78 -6.69 -2.42
C PRO A 48 -12.40 -6.48 -0.94
N ASP A 49 -13.26 -6.97 -0.06
CA ASP A 49 -13.11 -6.89 1.40
C ASP A 49 -11.96 -7.74 1.94
N ARG A 50 -11.41 -8.68 1.17
CA ARG A 50 -10.31 -9.56 1.56
C ARG A 50 -9.38 -9.79 0.38
N CYS A 51 -8.11 -9.40 0.51
CA CYS A 51 -7.15 -9.52 -0.57
C CYS A 51 -5.74 -9.88 -0.10
N THR A 52 -4.95 -10.40 -1.04
CA THR A 52 -3.52 -10.66 -0.93
C THR A 52 -2.81 -10.12 -2.16
N LEU A 53 -1.74 -9.36 -1.97
CA LEU A 53 -0.77 -8.98 -2.99
C LEU A 53 0.55 -9.68 -2.69
N LYS A 54 1.04 -10.48 -3.65
CA LYS A 54 2.35 -11.13 -3.54
C LYS A 54 3.41 -10.28 -4.24
N THR A 55 4.48 -9.93 -3.54
CA THR A 55 5.56 -9.05 -4.04
C THR A 55 6.92 -9.78 -3.99
N GLY A 56 6.95 -11.04 -4.42
CA GLY A 56 8.13 -11.90 -4.30
C GLY A 56 8.33 -12.35 -2.87
N HIS A 57 9.36 -11.84 -2.20
CA HIS A 57 9.75 -12.24 -0.83
C HIS A 57 8.79 -11.82 0.28
N TYR A 58 7.81 -10.98 -0.04
CA TYR A 58 6.82 -10.47 0.90
C TYR A 58 5.40 -10.60 0.36
N ASN A 59 4.44 -10.66 1.27
CA ASN A 59 3.02 -10.61 0.99
C ASN A 59 2.39 -9.44 1.75
N ILE A 60 1.48 -8.74 1.08
CA ILE A 60 0.61 -7.75 1.69
C ILE A 60 -0.80 -8.34 1.74
N ASN A 61 -1.32 -8.56 2.94
CA ASN A 61 -2.68 -9.04 3.14
C ASN A 61 -3.52 -7.91 3.75
N PHE A 62 -4.78 -7.80 3.35
CA PHE A 62 -5.68 -6.88 4.01
C PHE A 62 -7.13 -7.38 4.06
N ILE A 63 -7.86 -6.87 5.04
CA ILE A 63 -9.32 -6.95 5.09
C ILE A 63 -9.91 -5.54 5.23
N SER A 64 -11.10 -5.33 4.68
CA SER A 64 -11.82 -4.05 4.73
C SER A 64 -13.21 -4.25 5.30
N SER A 65 -13.59 -3.41 6.27
CA SER A 65 -14.93 -3.41 6.87
C SER A 65 -15.27 -2.02 7.38
N LEU A 66 -16.54 -1.62 7.26
CA LEU A 66 -17.06 -0.34 7.76
C LEU A 66 -16.25 0.90 7.31
N GLY A 67 -15.73 0.87 6.08
CA GLY A 67 -14.94 1.98 5.52
C GLY A 67 -13.49 2.06 6.04
N VAL A 68 -13.02 1.07 6.78
CA VAL A 68 -11.65 0.95 7.28
C VAL A 68 -11.00 -0.32 6.75
N SER A 69 -9.75 -0.24 6.34
CA SER A 69 -8.93 -1.37 5.91
C SER A 69 -7.80 -1.61 6.89
N TYR A 70 -7.59 -2.89 7.20
CA TYR A 70 -6.56 -3.41 8.08
C TYR A 70 -5.59 -4.15 7.20
N MET A 71 -4.37 -3.64 7.10
CA MET A 71 -3.35 -4.11 6.17
C MET A 71 -2.14 -4.63 6.95
N MET A 72 -1.52 -5.70 6.48
CA MET A 72 -0.31 -6.26 7.07
C MET A 72 0.74 -6.60 6.00
N LEU A 73 2.00 -6.47 6.37
CA LEU A 73 3.16 -6.92 5.60
C LEU A 73 3.77 -8.12 6.31
N CYS A 74 4.00 -9.22 5.59
CA CYS A 74 4.67 -10.39 6.13
C CYS A 74 5.60 -11.02 5.09
N THR A 75 6.46 -11.94 5.54
CA THR A 75 7.28 -12.77 4.64
C THR A 75 6.40 -13.67 3.78
N GLU A 76 6.91 -14.08 2.62
CA GLU A 76 6.18 -14.88 1.63
C GLU A 76 5.61 -16.20 2.19
N ASN A 77 6.30 -16.77 3.17
CA ASN A 77 5.98 -18.05 3.81
C ASN A 77 5.09 -17.91 5.05
N TYR A 78 4.58 -16.71 5.35
CA TYR A 78 3.69 -16.51 6.49
C TYR A 78 2.34 -17.21 6.27
N PRO A 79 1.85 -18.06 7.20
CA PRO A 79 0.60 -18.80 7.01
C PRO A 79 -0.59 -17.88 6.81
N SER A 80 -1.32 -18.06 5.70
CA SER A 80 -2.49 -17.25 5.34
C SER A 80 -3.54 -17.20 6.45
N VAL A 81 -3.82 -18.34 7.10
CA VAL A 81 -4.77 -18.42 8.24
C VAL A 81 -4.35 -17.50 9.37
N LEU A 82 -3.06 -17.48 9.75
CA LEU A 82 -2.57 -16.61 10.81
C LEU A 82 -2.60 -15.13 10.38
N ALA A 83 -2.34 -14.84 9.11
CA ALA A 83 -2.42 -13.49 8.58
C ALA A 83 -3.84 -12.92 8.72
N PHE A 84 -4.86 -13.66 8.28
CA PHE A 84 -6.24 -13.19 8.39
C PHE A 84 -6.76 -13.20 9.82
N CYS A 85 -6.36 -14.14 10.68
CA CYS A 85 -6.63 -14.06 12.11
C CYS A 85 -6.05 -12.78 12.76
N PHE A 86 -4.81 -12.42 12.41
CA PHE A 86 -4.16 -11.21 12.90
C PHE A 86 -4.97 -9.97 12.51
N LEU A 87 -5.37 -9.88 11.23
CA LEU A 87 -6.17 -8.77 10.72
C LEU A 87 -7.56 -8.69 11.36
N ASP A 88 -8.22 -9.82 11.58
CA ASP A 88 -9.50 -9.91 12.28
C ASP A 88 -9.42 -9.37 13.71
N GLU A 89 -8.32 -9.65 14.40
CA GLU A 89 -8.12 -9.17 15.76
C GLU A 89 -7.85 -7.67 15.80
N LEU A 90 -7.07 -7.14 14.85
CA LEU A 90 -6.93 -5.69 14.68
C LEU A 90 -8.27 -5.02 14.39
N GLN A 91 -9.09 -5.62 13.53
CA GLN A 91 -10.40 -5.10 13.19
C GLN A 91 -11.32 -5.02 14.41
N LYS A 92 -11.46 -6.13 15.15
CA LYS A 92 -12.33 -6.22 16.34
C LYS A 92 -11.92 -5.19 17.38
N GLU A 93 -10.62 -5.10 17.68
CA GLU A 93 -10.12 -4.13 18.65
C GLU A 93 -10.34 -2.69 18.19
N PHE A 94 -10.02 -2.37 16.93
CA PHE A 94 -10.17 -0.99 16.44
C PHE A 94 -11.62 -0.52 16.45
N ILE A 95 -12.56 -1.39 16.06
CA ILE A 95 -14.01 -1.10 16.09
C ILE A 95 -14.50 -0.91 17.53
N THR A 96 -13.97 -1.69 18.47
CA THR A 96 -14.34 -1.62 19.89
C THR A 96 -13.79 -0.35 20.55
N THR A 97 -12.56 0.01 20.22
CA THR A 97 -11.84 1.11 20.86
C THR A 97 -12.20 2.48 20.28
N TYR A 98 -12.45 2.58 18.97
CA TYR A 98 -12.68 3.85 18.29
C TYR A 98 -14.07 3.98 17.68
N ASN A 99 -14.68 5.13 17.90
CA ASN A 99 -15.99 5.44 17.35
C ASN A 99 -15.93 5.64 15.81
N MET A 100 -16.78 4.91 15.08
CA MET A 100 -16.93 4.99 13.62
C MET A 100 -17.11 6.42 13.07
N MET A 101 -17.90 7.26 13.75
CA MET A 101 -18.10 8.65 13.34
C MET A 101 -16.78 9.43 13.36
N LYS A 102 -15.99 9.29 14.44
CA LYS A 102 -14.67 9.94 14.55
C LYS A 102 -13.71 9.46 13.46
N THR A 103 -13.73 8.17 13.14
CA THR A 103 -12.92 7.59 12.06
C THR A 103 -13.29 8.17 10.69
N ASN A 104 -14.58 8.34 10.42
CA ASN A 104 -15.08 8.88 9.15
C ASN A 104 -14.83 10.38 8.99
N THR A 105 -14.80 11.14 10.07
CA THR A 105 -14.54 12.59 10.07
C THR A 105 -13.07 12.96 10.25
N ALA A 106 -12.18 12.00 10.51
CA ALA A 106 -10.75 12.28 10.68
C ALA A 106 -10.16 12.94 9.41
N VAL A 107 -9.35 13.99 9.60
CA VAL A 107 -8.66 14.69 8.50
C VAL A 107 -7.15 14.53 8.62
N ARG A 108 -6.63 14.48 9.85
CA ARG A 108 -5.21 14.37 10.12
C ARG A 108 -4.71 12.93 9.91
N PRO A 109 -3.61 12.71 9.18
CA PRO A 109 -2.90 11.43 9.14
C PRO A 109 -2.51 10.96 10.55
N TYR A 110 -2.66 9.67 10.81
CA TYR A 110 -2.34 9.01 12.09
C TYR A 110 -3.11 9.58 13.29
N CYS A 111 -4.36 9.98 13.10
CA CYS A 111 -5.21 10.49 14.17
C CYS A 111 -5.43 9.49 15.32
N PHE A 112 -5.17 8.20 15.09
CA PHE A 112 -5.31 7.10 16.04
C PHE A 112 -3.95 6.42 16.31
N ILE A 113 -2.88 7.20 16.39
CA ILE A 113 -1.51 6.70 16.58
C ILE A 113 -1.34 5.83 17.83
N GLU A 114 -2.13 6.05 18.88
CA GLU A 114 -2.08 5.26 20.12
C GLU A 114 -2.37 3.78 19.90
N PHE A 115 -3.12 3.44 18.84
CA PHE A 115 -3.42 2.06 18.45
C PHE A 115 -2.17 1.26 18.06
N ASP A 116 -1.05 1.91 17.75
CA ASP A 116 0.25 1.27 17.50
C ASP A 116 0.63 0.33 18.65
N ASN A 117 0.36 0.71 19.91
CA ASN A 117 0.61 -0.14 21.07
C ASN A 117 -0.10 -1.50 20.97
N PHE A 118 -1.35 -1.52 20.51
CA PHE A 118 -2.09 -2.76 20.31
C PHE A 118 -1.53 -3.55 19.14
N ILE A 119 -1.24 -2.87 18.02
CA ILE A 119 -0.63 -3.49 16.83
C ILE A 119 0.67 -4.20 17.21
N GLN A 120 1.57 -3.54 17.95
CA GLN A 120 2.86 -4.11 18.34
C GLN A 120 2.71 -5.33 19.26
N ARG A 121 1.86 -5.25 20.30
CA ARG A 121 1.60 -6.38 21.21
C ARG A 121 1.02 -7.58 20.46
N THR A 122 0.06 -7.33 19.58
CA THR A 122 -0.57 -8.37 18.77
C THR A 122 0.43 -8.96 17.77
N LYS A 123 1.23 -8.13 17.09
CA LYS A 123 2.29 -8.58 16.18
C LYS A 123 3.31 -9.48 16.89
N GLN A 124 3.77 -9.08 18.07
CA GLN A 124 4.72 -9.87 18.87
C GLN A 124 4.16 -11.26 19.22
N ARG A 125 2.89 -11.34 19.62
CA ARG A 125 2.22 -12.63 19.87
C ARG A 125 2.13 -13.48 18.61
N TYR A 126 1.75 -12.91 17.48
CA TYR A 126 1.62 -13.64 16.21
C TYR A 126 2.96 -14.05 15.57
N ASN A 127 4.05 -13.40 15.94
CA ASN A 127 5.40 -13.81 15.56
C ASN A 127 5.99 -14.86 16.52
N ASN A 128 5.40 -15.08 17.70
CA ASN A 128 5.85 -16.05 18.67
C ASN A 128 4.87 -17.24 18.77
N THR A 129 5.17 -18.31 18.03
CA THR A 129 4.35 -19.54 17.94
C THR A 129 4.01 -20.18 19.28
N ARG A 130 4.85 -20.02 20.31
CA ARG A 130 4.57 -20.55 21.67
C ARG A 130 3.43 -19.81 22.38
N SER A 131 3.16 -18.56 22.01
CA SER A 131 2.15 -17.71 22.65
C SER A 131 0.77 -17.77 21.98
N LEU A 132 0.67 -18.44 20.82
CA LEU A 132 -0.54 -18.51 19.99
C LEU A 132 -1.50 -19.66 20.38
N SER A 133 -1.01 -20.66 21.10
CA SER A 133 -1.74 -21.92 21.38
C SER A 133 -2.96 -21.78 22.29
N THR A 134 -3.13 -20.65 22.99
CA THR A 134 -4.09 -20.55 24.10
C THR A 134 -5.43 -19.87 23.73
N LYS A 135 -5.56 -19.19 22.57
CA LYS A 135 -6.72 -18.29 22.35
C LYS A 135 -7.31 -18.19 20.93
N MET A 136 -6.85 -18.98 19.96
CA MET A 136 -7.26 -18.74 18.57
C MET A 136 -8.14 -19.86 18.00
N ASN A 137 -9.27 -19.47 17.41
CA ASN A 137 -10.12 -20.37 16.64
C ASN A 137 -9.58 -20.48 15.19
N LEU A 138 -8.53 -21.28 15.01
CA LEU A 138 -7.91 -21.51 13.70
C LEU A 138 -8.83 -22.30 12.76
N ALA A 139 -9.69 -23.15 13.30
CA ALA A 139 -10.55 -24.02 12.50
C ALA A 139 -11.61 -23.23 11.71
N ASP A 140 -12.22 -22.23 12.35
CA ASP A 140 -13.21 -21.37 11.71
C ASP A 140 -12.56 -20.54 10.60
N MET A 141 -11.41 -19.89 10.90
CA MET A 141 -10.68 -19.09 9.90
C MET A 141 -10.18 -19.95 8.74
N GLN A 142 -9.72 -21.17 9.01
CA GLN A 142 -9.31 -22.12 7.98
C GLN A 142 -10.46 -22.50 7.06
N THR A 143 -11.66 -22.71 7.62
CA THR A 143 -12.88 -23.01 6.86
C THR A 143 -13.31 -21.80 6.04
N GLU A 144 -13.29 -20.62 6.65
CA GLU A 144 -13.68 -19.38 5.98
C GLU A 144 -12.77 -19.06 4.79
N ILE A 145 -11.45 -19.20 4.93
CA ILE A 145 -10.50 -19.00 3.82
C ILE A 145 -10.70 -20.02 2.71
N LYS A 146 -11.08 -21.27 3.03
CA LYS A 146 -11.39 -22.29 2.02
C LYS A 146 -12.67 -21.94 1.25
N LEU A 147 -13.69 -21.46 1.94
CA LEU A 147 -14.97 -21.07 1.33
C LEU A 147 -14.85 -19.77 0.54
N ARG A 148 -14.04 -18.82 1.03
CA ARG A 148 -13.85 -17.49 0.46
C ARG A 148 -12.37 -17.11 0.49
N PRO A 149 -11.59 -17.57 -0.50
CA PRO A 149 -10.18 -17.26 -0.59
C PRO A 149 -9.95 -15.76 -0.82
N PRO A 150 -8.81 -15.20 -0.35
CA PRO A 150 -8.48 -13.80 -0.61
C PRO A 150 -8.28 -13.54 -2.09
N TYR A 151 -8.85 -12.44 -2.58
CA TYR A 151 -8.63 -11.98 -3.94
C TYR A 151 -7.13 -11.68 -4.16
N GLN A 152 -6.55 -12.25 -5.21
CA GLN A 152 -5.13 -12.07 -5.53
C GLN A 152 -4.98 -10.83 -6.41
N ILE A 153 -4.27 -9.82 -5.90
CA ILE A 153 -4.01 -8.59 -6.66
C ILE A 153 -2.74 -8.80 -7.47
N SER A 154 -2.80 -8.49 -8.77
CA SER A 154 -1.60 -8.44 -9.61
C SER A 154 -0.87 -7.10 -9.43
N VAL A 155 0.47 -7.12 -9.48
CA VAL A 155 1.26 -5.87 -9.40
C VAL A 155 0.91 -4.93 -10.56
N SER A 156 0.53 -5.48 -11.72
CA SER A 156 0.05 -4.74 -12.89
C SER A 156 -1.22 -3.91 -12.62
N GLU A 157 -2.18 -4.44 -11.84
CA GLU A 157 -3.40 -3.70 -11.46
C GLU A 157 -3.08 -2.44 -10.65
N LEU A 158 -1.93 -2.42 -9.98
CA LEU A 158 -1.51 -1.30 -9.17
C LEU A 158 -0.96 -0.13 -10.01
N GLY A 159 -0.45 -0.40 -11.22
CA GLY A 159 0.35 0.54 -12.04
C GLY A 159 -0.39 1.63 -12.83
N SER A 160 -1.71 1.56 -13.03
CA SER A 160 -2.40 2.48 -13.98
C SER A 160 -2.83 3.84 -13.42
N ALA A 161 -1.95 4.56 -12.72
CA ALA A 161 -2.18 5.97 -12.39
C ALA A 161 -0.88 6.78 -12.55
N ASN A 162 -0.61 7.20 -13.79
CA ASN A 162 0.26 8.29 -14.22
C ASN A 162 1.56 8.51 -13.43
N GLY A 163 2.69 8.07 -14.02
CA GLY A 163 3.98 8.74 -13.82
C GLY A 163 5.05 8.04 -12.98
N PHE A 164 5.15 6.71 -13.02
CA PHE A 164 6.37 6.02 -12.55
C PHE A 164 6.77 4.93 -13.54
N SER A 165 7.98 5.09 -14.09
CA SER A 165 8.62 4.19 -15.03
C SER A 165 8.72 2.76 -14.48
N HIS A 166 8.25 1.83 -15.30
CA HIS A 166 8.41 0.37 -15.27
C HIS A 166 9.52 -0.14 -14.33
N LEU A 167 9.14 -0.80 -13.23
CA LEU A 167 10.07 -1.59 -12.41
C LEU A 167 10.26 -2.95 -13.11
N SER A 168 11.34 -3.09 -13.88
CA SER A 168 11.75 -4.40 -14.41
C SER A 168 12.20 -5.28 -13.25
N VAL A 169 11.43 -6.34 -12.97
CA VAL A 169 11.89 -7.47 -12.16
C VAL A 169 13.00 -8.16 -12.96
N ALA A 170 14.26 -8.01 -12.50
CA ALA A 170 15.36 -8.81 -13.00
C ALA A 170 15.20 -10.24 -12.46
N GLU A 171 14.84 -11.15 -13.36
CA GLU A 171 14.74 -12.58 -13.11
C GLU A 171 16.16 -13.17 -13.07
N TYR A 172 16.64 -13.56 -11.89
CA TYR A 172 17.92 -14.26 -11.76
C TYR A 172 17.72 -15.75 -12.07
N LYS A 173 18.02 -16.14 -13.30
CA LYS A 173 18.35 -17.54 -13.62
C LYS A 173 19.61 -17.58 -14.47
N GLY A 174 20.67 -18.14 -13.90
CA GLY A 174 21.96 -18.30 -14.57
C GLY A 174 21.86 -19.21 -15.78
N THR A 175 22.34 -18.74 -16.93
CA THR A 175 23.34 -19.36 -17.81
C THR A 175 23.47 -18.48 -19.05
N GLY A 176 24.72 -18.20 -19.45
CA GLY A 176 25.05 -17.10 -20.35
C GLY A 176 24.39 -17.14 -21.72
N LYS A 177 23.97 -15.97 -22.19
CA LYS A 177 23.93 -15.50 -23.59
C LYS A 177 23.67 -14.00 -23.59
N ILE A 178 24.54 -13.25 -24.26
CA ILE A 178 24.42 -11.80 -24.45
C ILE A 178 23.29 -11.59 -25.46
N SER A 179 22.18 -11.00 -25.04
CA SER A 179 21.09 -10.56 -25.92
C SER A 179 20.81 -9.08 -25.71
N ALA A 180 20.72 -8.37 -26.83
CA ALA A 180 20.65 -6.93 -26.96
C ALA A 180 19.54 -6.27 -26.12
N ALA A 181 19.82 -5.05 -25.66
CA ALA A 181 18.90 -4.19 -24.94
C ALA A 181 17.54 -4.07 -25.67
N PRO A 182 16.41 -4.21 -24.98
CA PRO A 182 15.11 -4.02 -25.61
C PRO A 182 14.94 -2.53 -25.94
N HIS A 183 14.74 -2.23 -27.22
CA HIS A 183 14.31 -0.90 -27.67
C HIS A 183 12.98 -0.56 -26.98
N GLN A 184 13.03 0.36 -26.01
CA GLN A 184 11.83 0.93 -25.39
C GLN A 184 11.02 1.65 -26.48
N ARG A 185 9.89 1.05 -26.86
CA ARG A 185 8.85 1.78 -27.56
C ARG A 185 8.09 2.62 -26.54
N LEU A 186 8.27 3.94 -26.64
CA LEU A 186 7.43 4.91 -25.96
C LEU A 186 5.99 4.72 -26.44
N GLU A 187 5.05 4.62 -25.50
CA GLU A 187 3.63 4.64 -25.84
C GLU A 187 3.26 5.99 -26.47
N PRO A 188 2.35 5.99 -27.45
CA PRO A 188 1.87 7.22 -28.07
C PRO A 188 1.22 8.11 -27.00
N VAL A 189 1.55 9.41 -27.06
CA VAL A 189 1.08 10.40 -26.08
C VAL A 189 -0.45 10.43 -26.08
N THR A 190 -1.05 10.25 -24.91
CA THR A 190 -2.50 10.34 -24.75
C THR A 190 -2.97 11.79 -24.96
N LEU A 191 -4.17 11.99 -25.53
CA LEU A 191 -4.74 13.33 -25.76
C LEU A 191 -4.67 14.27 -24.54
N PRO A 192 -4.94 13.81 -23.29
CA PRO A 192 -4.78 14.65 -22.10
C PRO A 192 -3.34 15.07 -21.84
N GLY A 193 -2.36 14.21 -22.16
CA GLY A 193 -0.94 14.52 -22.04
C GLY A 193 -0.51 15.63 -23.00
N ILE A 194 -1.01 15.60 -24.24
CA ILE A 194 -0.77 16.67 -25.23
C ILE A 194 -1.36 17.99 -24.73
N VAL A 195 -2.61 17.98 -24.24
CA VAL A 195 -3.27 19.18 -23.72
C VAL A 195 -2.52 19.77 -22.53
N SER A 196 -2.10 18.92 -21.58
CA SER A 196 -1.33 19.36 -20.41
C SER A 196 0.03 19.95 -20.78
N PHE A 197 0.69 19.39 -21.80
CA PHE A 197 1.98 19.87 -22.30
C PHE A 197 1.84 21.25 -22.96
N VAL A 198 0.85 21.42 -23.82
CA VAL A 198 0.56 22.69 -24.51
C VAL A 198 0.20 23.78 -23.49
N LEU A 199 -0.63 23.47 -22.50
CA LEU A 199 -1.01 24.42 -21.46
C LEU A 199 0.19 24.84 -20.60
N SER A 200 1.09 23.90 -20.28
CA SER A 200 2.32 24.19 -19.52
C SER A 200 3.24 25.14 -20.29
N LEU A 201 3.41 24.93 -21.60
CA LEU A 201 4.20 25.82 -22.46
C LEU A 201 3.59 27.23 -22.53
N LEU A 202 2.27 27.33 -22.70
CA LEU A 202 1.54 28.61 -22.70
C LEU A 202 1.71 29.36 -21.38
N CYS A 203 1.50 28.68 -20.25
CA CYS A 203 1.71 29.28 -18.93
C CYS A 203 3.16 29.74 -18.72
N GLY A 204 4.14 28.94 -19.16
CA GLY A 204 5.55 29.31 -19.14
C GLY A 204 5.85 30.58 -19.95
N ALA A 205 5.33 30.67 -21.17
CA ALA A 205 5.51 31.83 -22.04
C ALA A 205 4.86 33.09 -21.45
N LEU A 206 3.64 32.98 -20.91
CA LEU A 206 2.96 34.11 -20.27
C LEU A 206 3.71 34.60 -19.03
N ASN A 207 4.28 33.70 -18.24
CA ASN A 207 5.11 34.07 -17.09
C ASN A 207 6.43 34.72 -17.52
N LEU A 208 7.02 34.29 -18.64
CA LEU A 208 8.22 34.90 -19.20
C LEU A 208 7.94 36.33 -19.69
N ILE A 209 6.83 36.54 -20.41
CA ILE A 209 6.42 37.86 -20.89
C ILE A 209 6.16 38.81 -19.72
N ARG A 210 5.45 38.34 -18.68
CA ARG A 210 5.24 39.13 -17.46
C ARG A 210 6.56 39.47 -16.76
N GLY A 211 7.48 38.52 -16.69
CA GLY A 211 8.82 38.73 -16.12
C GLY A 211 9.62 39.78 -16.89
N PHE A 212 9.60 39.70 -18.22
CA PHE A 212 10.29 40.67 -19.08
C PHE A 212 9.71 42.08 -18.93
N HIS A 213 8.38 42.21 -18.93
CA HIS A 213 7.71 43.51 -18.75
C HIS A 213 7.96 44.10 -17.35
N ALA A 214 8.04 43.27 -16.32
CA ALA A 214 8.40 43.71 -14.97
C ALA A 214 9.84 44.23 -14.89
N ILE A 215 10.78 43.59 -15.58
CA ILE A 215 12.19 44.01 -15.65
C ILE A 215 12.32 45.33 -16.43
N GLU A 216 11.59 45.47 -17.55
CA GLU A 216 11.58 46.69 -18.37
C GLU A 216 11.03 47.89 -17.59
N SER A 217 9.96 47.70 -16.81
CA SER A 217 9.40 48.74 -15.93
C SER A 217 10.31 49.16 -14.77
N LEU A 218 11.33 48.35 -14.44
CA LEU A 218 12.29 48.64 -13.38
C LEU A 218 13.52 49.41 -13.89
N LEU A 219 13.71 49.45 -15.21
CA LEU A 219 14.87 50.02 -15.91
C LEU A 219 14.58 51.39 -16.55
N GLN A 220 13.30 51.81 -16.59
CA GLN A 220 12.84 53.17 -16.90
C GLN A 220 12.67 53.99 -15.62
#